data_AF-A0A483E082-F1
#
_entry.id   AF-A0A483E082-F1
#
_cell.length_a   1.000
_cell.length_b   1.000
_cell.length_c   1.000
_cell.angle_alpha   90.00
_cell.angle_beta   90.00
_cell.angle_gamma   90.00
#
_symmetry.space_group_name_H-M   'P 1'
#
loop_
_entity.id
_entity.type
_entity.pdbx_description
1 polymer ?
#
loop_
_entity_poly.entity_id
_entity_poly.type
_entity_poly.pdbx_seq_one_letter_code
_entity_poly.pdbx_strand_id
1 'polypeptide(L)'
;MPARWTPGMTVRVDWETGQGSSAGFPGFADRAKYKAWIADIDAQKRQHSQTVPLPDYNGQDVCGITVHFLPCDDVKVTTSCWSPRNANYPIKEPVRMKEPAVCPK
;
A
#
# COMPACT_ATOMS: atom_id res chain seq x y z
N MET A 1 1.00 -3.26 -18.63
CA MET A 1 -0.29 -2.55 -18.46
C MET A 1 -1.00 -2.54 -19.80
N PRO A 2 -2.35 -2.57 -19.87
CA PRO A 2 -3.05 -2.53 -21.15
C PRO A 2 -2.66 -1.31 -21.98
N ALA A 3 -2.59 -1.45 -23.31
CA ALA A 3 -2.15 -0.37 -24.19
C ALA A 3 -3.14 0.82 -24.23
N ARG A 4 -4.41 0.56 -23.92
CA ARG A 4 -5.47 1.57 -23.86
C ARG A 4 -6.27 1.38 -22.59
N TRP A 5 -6.60 2.48 -21.94
CA TRP A 5 -7.55 2.50 -20.86
C TRP A 5 -8.97 2.41 -21.40
N THR A 6 -9.87 1.75 -20.68
CA THR A 6 -11.32 1.78 -20.94
C THR A 6 -12.09 2.16 -19.68
N PRO A 7 -13.26 2.82 -19.82
CA PRO A 7 -14.13 3.12 -18.68
C PRO A 7 -14.43 1.87 -17.85
N GLY A 8 -14.29 2.00 -16.53
CA GLY A 8 -14.49 0.90 -15.59
C GLY A 8 -13.28 -0.02 -15.39
N MET A 9 -12.11 0.28 -15.98
CA MET A 9 -10.89 -0.43 -15.62
C MET A 9 -10.54 -0.24 -14.15
N THR A 10 -10.25 -1.36 -13.48
CA THR A 10 -9.84 -1.41 -12.08
C THR A 10 -8.54 -2.18 -11.93
N VAL A 11 -7.83 -1.92 -10.84
CA VAL A 11 -6.69 -2.72 -10.40
C VAL A 11 -7.01 -3.32 -9.05
N ARG A 12 -6.70 -4.60 -8.88
CA ARG A 12 -6.70 -5.25 -7.57
C ARG A 12 -5.32 -5.10 -6.96
N VAL A 13 -5.28 -4.57 -5.75
CA VAL A 13 -4.07 -4.44 -4.95
C VAL A 13 -4.21 -5.36 -3.75
N ASP A 14 -3.27 -6.28 -3.60
CA ASP A 14 -3.15 -7.16 -2.44
C ASP A 14 -1.89 -6.75 -1.67
N TRP A 15 -1.99 -6.58 -0.35
CA TRP A 15 -0.85 -6.20 0.49
C TRP A 15 -0.94 -6.77 1.90
N GLU A 16 0.19 -6.80 2.60
CA GLU A 16 0.29 -7.21 3.99
C GLU A 16 0.74 -6.02 4.86
N THR A 17 0.08 -5.83 5.99
CA THR A 17 0.55 -4.93 7.06
C THR A 17 0.95 -5.76 8.28
N GLY A 18 1.97 -5.34 9.01
CA GLY A 18 2.38 -5.98 10.25
C GLY A 18 3.46 -5.15 10.95
N GLN A 19 3.91 -5.60 12.11
CA GLN A 19 4.99 -4.92 12.82
C GLN A 19 6.36 -5.34 12.26
N GLY A 20 7.02 -4.40 11.58
CA GLY A 20 8.41 -4.56 11.16
C GLY A 20 9.38 -4.14 12.27
N SER A 21 9.56 -4.97 13.30
CA SER A 21 10.46 -4.67 14.42
C SER A 21 11.19 -5.92 14.92
N SER A 22 12.42 -5.73 15.41
CA SER A 22 13.17 -6.74 16.17
C SER A 22 12.99 -6.61 17.68
N ALA A 23 12.08 -5.73 18.13
CA ALA A 23 11.73 -5.61 19.54
C ALA A 23 11.25 -6.96 20.10
N GLY A 24 11.73 -7.30 21.30
CA GLY A 24 11.40 -8.58 21.95
C GLY A 24 12.11 -9.80 21.35
N PHE A 25 13.01 -9.63 20.38
CA PHE A 25 13.76 -10.74 19.79
C PHE A 25 14.60 -11.47 20.85
N PRO A 26 14.35 -12.77 21.12
CA PRO A 26 14.98 -13.49 22.22
C PRO A 26 16.37 -14.06 21.89
N GLY A 27 16.89 -13.81 20.69
CA GLY A 27 18.06 -14.51 20.18
C GLY A 27 17.73 -15.91 19.64
N PHE A 28 18.76 -16.59 19.11
CA PHE A 28 18.59 -17.90 18.47
C PHE A 28 18.90 -19.10 19.38
N ALA A 29 19.46 -18.86 20.57
CA ALA A 29 19.92 -19.92 21.48
C ALA A 29 18.75 -20.77 22.04
N ASP A 30 17.62 -20.13 22.32
CA ASP A 30 16.41 -20.80 22.80
C ASP A 30 15.39 -20.93 21.67
N ARG A 31 15.30 -22.14 21.10
CA ARG A 31 14.40 -22.43 19.97
C ARG A 31 12.93 -22.26 20.32
N ALA A 32 12.53 -22.52 21.56
CA ALA A 32 11.13 -22.41 21.97
C ALA A 32 10.71 -20.94 22.03
N LYS A 33 11.54 -20.09 22.65
CA LYS A 33 11.32 -18.64 22.68
C LYS A 33 11.36 -18.03 21.28
N TYR A 34 12.31 -18.45 20.44
CA TYR A 34 12.41 -17.98 19.07
C TYR A 34 11.13 -18.28 18.27
N LYS A 35 10.59 -19.50 18.37
CA LYS A 35 9.33 -19.88 17.70
C LYS A 35 8.13 -19.09 18.22
N ALA A 36 8.04 -18.89 19.54
CA ALA A 36 6.96 -18.11 20.14
C ALA A 36 6.99 -16.66 19.66
N TRP A 37 8.20 -16.07 19.55
CA TRP A 37 8.37 -14.73 19.02
C TRP A 37 7.96 -14.63 17.54
N ILE A 38 8.35 -15.58 16.68
CA ILE A 38 7.87 -15.62 15.28
C ILE A 38 6.35 -15.68 15.22
N ALA A 39 5.73 -16.57 16.01
CA ALA A 39 4.28 -16.72 16.01
C ALA A 39 3.57 -15.43 16.45
N ASP A 40 4.12 -14.70 17.41
CA ASP A 40 3.60 -13.40 17.82
C ASP A 40 3.71 -12.35 16.70
N ILE A 41 4.87 -12.25 16.03
CA ILE A 41 5.05 -11.34 14.89
C ILE A 41 4.12 -11.71 13.74
N ASP A 42 3.97 -12.99 13.44
CA ASP A 42 3.08 -13.47 12.38
C ASP A 42 1.60 -13.21 12.71
N ALA A 43 1.21 -13.31 13.99
CA ALA A 43 -0.16 -13.00 14.42
C ALA A 43 -0.53 -11.52 14.25
N GLN A 44 0.46 -10.63 14.16
CA GLN A 44 0.23 -9.20 13.91
C GLN A 44 0.06 -8.89 12.40
N LYS A 45 0.34 -9.84 11.52
CA LYS A 45 0.17 -9.66 10.07
C LYS A 45 -1.29 -9.64 9.70
N ARG A 46 -1.66 -8.73 8.81
CA ARG A 46 -3.00 -8.60 8.23
C ARG A 46 -2.86 -8.56 6.72
N GLN A 47 -3.63 -9.41 6.06
CA GLN A 47 -3.77 -9.39 4.61
C GLN A 47 -4.90 -8.46 4.23
N HIS A 48 -4.65 -7.66 3.20
CA HIS A 48 -5.59 -6.69 2.67
C HIS A 48 -5.75 -6.90 1.16
N SER A 49 -6.94 -6.56 0.66
CA SER A 49 -7.25 -6.61 -0.75
C SER A 49 -8.24 -5.51 -1.08
N GLN A 50 -7.90 -4.66 -2.04
CA GLN A 50 -8.78 -3.60 -2.49
C GLN A 50 -8.76 -3.52 -4.02
N THR A 51 -9.95 -3.41 -4.59
CA THR A 51 -10.13 -3.14 -6.02
C THR A 51 -10.39 -1.66 -6.18
N VAL A 52 -9.48 -0.96 -6.84
CA VAL A 52 -9.52 0.50 -6.99
C VAL A 52 -9.65 0.88 -8.46
N PRO A 53 -10.39 1.96 -8.78
CA PRO A 53 -10.48 2.44 -10.15
C PRO A 53 -9.11 2.91 -10.63
N LEU A 54 -8.76 2.54 -11.86
CA LEU A 54 -7.55 3.04 -12.50
C LEU A 54 -7.90 4.34 -13.22
N PRO A 55 -7.24 5.48 -12.92
CA PRO A 55 -7.48 6.72 -13.64
C PRO A 55 -7.19 6.57 -15.15
N ASP A 56 -7.93 7.31 -15.97
CA ASP A 56 -7.71 7.33 -17.41
C ASP A 56 -6.29 7.82 -17.72
N TYR A 57 -5.57 7.02 -18.51
CA TYR A 57 -4.21 7.30 -18.95
C TYR A 57 -4.11 7.43 -20.48
N ASN A 58 -5.23 7.42 -21.19
CA ASN A 58 -5.24 7.65 -22.63
C ASN A 58 -4.80 9.08 -22.95
N GLY A 59 -3.95 9.23 -23.97
CA GLY A 59 -3.44 10.53 -24.40
C GLY A 59 -2.44 11.18 -23.43
N GLN A 60 -1.92 10.41 -22.45
CA GLN A 60 -0.89 10.83 -21.53
C GLN A 60 0.31 9.88 -21.60
N ASP A 61 1.50 10.39 -21.26
CA ASP A 61 2.66 9.52 -21.10
C ASP A 61 2.47 8.60 -19.88
N VAL A 62 2.69 7.32 -20.12
CA VAL A 62 2.55 6.24 -19.15
C VAL A 62 3.94 5.73 -18.81
N CYS A 63 4.28 5.78 -17.52
CA CYS A 63 5.58 5.28 -17.05
C CYS A 63 5.44 3.95 -16.31
N GLY A 64 4.62 3.92 -15.27
CA GLY A 64 4.45 2.73 -14.43
C GLY A 64 3.35 2.93 -13.41
N ILE A 65 2.89 1.83 -12.82
CA ILE A 65 1.87 1.85 -11.77
C ILE A 65 2.55 2.26 -10.46
N THR A 66 2.11 3.38 -9.89
CA THR A 66 2.46 3.80 -8.53
C THR A 66 1.25 3.60 -7.62
N VAL A 67 1.46 2.84 -6.55
CA VAL A 67 0.46 2.56 -5.51
C VAL A 67 0.73 3.45 -4.31
N HIS A 68 -0.30 4.16 -3.85
CA HIS A 68 -0.27 4.99 -2.64
C HIS A 68 -1.11 4.29 -1.57
N PHE A 69 -0.48 3.99 -0.44
CA PHE A 69 -1.16 3.54 0.77
C PHE A 69 -1.55 4.77 1.59
N LEU A 70 -2.86 4.93 1.80
CA LEU A 70 -3.45 5.99 2.60
C LEU A 70 -3.75 5.44 4.01
N PRO A 71 -4.01 6.31 4.98
CA PRO A 71 -4.53 5.87 6.28
C PRO A 71 -5.83 5.07 6.14
N CYS A 72 -6.16 4.27 7.16
CA CYS A 72 -7.35 3.41 7.15
C CYS A 72 -7.34 2.32 6.08
N ASP A 73 -6.14 1.86 5.71
CA ASP A 73 -5.95 0.78 4.72
C ASP A 73 -6.56 1.10 3.33
N ASP A 74 -6.70 2.39 3.00
CA ASP A 74 -7.13 2.83 1.68
C ASP A 74 -5.98 2.89 0.68
N VAL A 75 -6.28 2.68 -0.59
CA VAL A 75 -5.29 2.67 -1.67
C VAL A 75 -5.72 3.58 -2.82
N LYS A 76 -4.75 4.29 -3.39
CA LYS A 76 -4.90 4.98 -4.67
C LYS A 76 -3.80 4.57 -5.63
N VAL A 77 -4.13 4.56 -6.93
CA VAL A 77 -3.20 4.15 -7.98
C VAL A 77 -3.10 5.24 -9.03
N THR A 78 -1.89 5.48 -9.52
CA THR A 78 -1.61 6.37 -10.65
C THR A 78 -0.62 5.73 -11.60
N THR A 79 -0.71 6.09 -12.88
CA THR A 79 0.20 5.64 -13.95
C THR A 79 1.09 6.77 -14.48
N SER A 80 0.97 7.96 -13.89
CA SER A 80 1.62 9.18 -14.36
C SER A 80 3.14 9.11 -14.28
N CYS A 81 3.81 9.68 -15.27
CA CYS A 81 5.26 9.91 -15.25
C CYS A 81 5.71 11.04 -14.30
N TRP A 82 4.79 11.84 -13.79
CA TRP A 82 5.09 12.94 -12.89
C TRP A 82 5.58 12.43 -11.53
N SER A 83 6.54 13.15 -10.93
CA SER A 83 6.96 12.86 -9.55
C SER A 83 5.97 13.45 -8.55
N PRO A 84 5.88 12.93 -7.30
CA PRO A 84 4.94 13.42 -6.29
C PRO A 84 5.04 14.91 -5.93
N ARG A 85 6.18 15.55 -6.22
CA ARG A 85 6.39 16.99 -5.98
C ARG A 85 5.88 17.87 -7.12
N ASN A 86 5.50 17.29 -8.27
CA ASN A 86 5.07 18.03 -9.44
C ASN A 86 3.61 18.48 -9.30
N ALA A 87 3.32 19.72 -9.72
CA ALA A 87 1.97 20.28 -9.69
C ALA A 87 0.95 19.48 -10.55
N ASN A 88 1.41 18.70 -11.52
CA ASN A 88 0.57 17.85 -12.38
C ASN A 88 0.43 16.41 -11.85
N TYR A 89 1.01 16.09 -10.69
CA TYR A 89 0.88 14.73 -10.12
C TYR A 89 -0.58 14.45 -9.73
N PRO A 90 -1.20 13.32 -10.14
CA PRO A 90 -2.64 13.10 -9.91
C PRO A 90 -3.06 12.98 -8.45
N ILE A 91 -2.17 12.47 -7.59
CA ILE A 91 -2.43 12.30 -6.15
C ILE A 91 -1.94 13.55 -5.41
N LYS A 92 -2.82 14.20 -4.66
CA LYS A 92 -2.54 15.50 -4.00
C LYS A 92 -2.39 15.40 -2.51
N GLU A 93 -2.75 14.26 -1.95
CA GLU A 93 -2.65 13.94 -0.55
C GLU A 93 -1.19 14.09 -0.07
N PRO A 94 -0.99 14.67 1.12
CA PRO A 94 0.36 14.89 1.62
C PRO A 94 1.03 13.56 1.97
N VAL A 95 2.36 13.54 1.87
CA VAL A 95 3.16 12.39 2.33
C VAL A 95 3.15 12.38 3.86
N ARG A 96 3.04 11.19 4.48
CA ARG A 96 2.98 10.99 5.94
C ARG A 96 1.74 11.61 6.61
N MET A 97 0.56 11.34 6.04
CA MET A 97 -0.70 11.64 6.71
C MET A 97 -0.78 10.92 8.06
N LYS A 98 -1.32 11.62 9.06
CA LYS A 98 -1.71 10.98 10.32
C LYS A 98 -3.00 10.22 10.09
N GLU A 99 -3.07 9.01 10.64
CA GLU A 99 -4.30 8.24 10.64
C GLU A 99 -5.34 8.89 11.54
N PRO A 100 -6.59 9.05 11.07
CA PRO A 100 -7.65 9.59 11.89
C PRO A 100 -7.96 8.65 13.06
N ALA A 101 -8.46 9.20 14.16
CA ALA A 101 -8.83 8.41 15.34
C ALA A 101 -9.95 7.38 15.05
N VAL A 102 -10.77 7.66 14.03
CA VAL A 102 -11.82 6.77 13.55
C VAL A 102 -11.73 6.71 12.04
N CYS A 103 -11.60 5.50 11.52
CA CYS A 103 -11.65 5.26 10.09
C CYS A 103 -13.10 5.25 9.59
N PRO A 104 -13.44 6.04 8.57
CA PRO A 104 -14.74 5.93 7.92
C PRO A 104 -14.89 4.51 7.33
N LYS A 105 -16.12 3.99 7.35
CA LYS A 105 -16.48 2.70 6.75
C LYS A 105 -17.00 2.88 5.34
#